data_AF-X1EVA3-F1
#
_entry.id   AF-X1EVA3-F1
#
_cell.length_a   1.000
_cell.length_b   1.000
_cell.length_c   1.000
_cell.angle_alpha   90.00
_cell.angle_beta   90.00
_cell.angle_gamma   90.00
#
_symmetry.space_group_name_H-M   'P 1'
#
loop_
_entity.id
_entity.type
_entity.pdbx_description
1 polymer ?
#
loop_
_entity_poly.entity_id
_entity_poly.type
_entity_poly.pdbx_seq_one_letter_code
_entity_poly.pdbx_strand_id
1 'polypeptide(L)'
;NELEESVSQNIGKFDYITFVGSGEPTLCKSLGKLILKAKEYSNKPVCVITNGALLYTPEVRKDLMNADVVLPSLDAGDEKSFIRINRPHPSITYDKMIDGLRKFKNTFNGNFWIETMIIKGINDSKEELLKIKEKIDLIKPDRIDINVPIRPPVEKWVEIPDRTIISLLNEVFEEYRDIAYPEMGVFGLYSEDFKKELLNILERHPMRQDQIIETFRSVNFTEDNILLKLNKLESDNYINKWLYHNKIFWKLTSD
;
A
#
# COMPACT_ATOMS: atom_id res chain seq x y z
N ASN A 1 -11.93 -10.89 -17.78
CA ASN A 1 -11.45 -12.28 -17.76
C ASN A 1 -10.67 -12.55 -16.48
N GLU A 2 -9.48 -11.95 -16.26
CA GLU A 2 -8.70 -12.22 -15.03
C GLU A 2 -9.44 -11.94 -13.71
N LEU A 3 -10.09 -10.79 -13.56
CA LEU A 3 -10.84 -10.45 -12.34
C LEU A 3 -11.97 -11.46 -12.05
N GLU A 4 -12.73 -11.83 -13.07
CA GLU A 4 -13.85 -12.76 -12.96
C GLU A 4 -13.36 -14.17 -12.60
N GLU A 5 -12.29 -14.63 -13.25
CA GLU A 5 -11.64 -15.91 -12.95
C GLU A 5 -11.13 -15.95 -11.51
N SER A 6 -10.43 -14.90 -11.07
CA SER A 6 -9.89 -14.80 -9.72
C SER A 6 -10.99 -14.80 -8.65
N VAL A 7 -12.07 -14.03 -8.86
CA VAL A 7 -13.23 -14.03 -7.97
C VAL A 7 -13.87 -15.41 -7.90
N SER A 8 -14.04 -16.07 -9.05
CA SER A 8 -14.67 -17.41 -9.14
C SER A 8 -13.84 -18.49 -8.44
N GLN A 9 -12.51 -18.42 -8.52
CA GLN A 9 -11.61 -19.38 -7.86
C GLN A 9 -11.50 -19.17 -6.34
N ASN A 10 -11.86 -17.97 -5.86
CA ASN A 10 -11.69 -17.57 -4.46
C ASN A 10 -13.02 -17.30 -3.74
N ILE A 11 -14.15 -17.81 -4.24
CA ILE A 11 -15.46 -17.65 -3.59
C ILE A 11 -15.38 -18.03 -2.11
N GLY A 12 -15.78 -17.10 -1.23
CA GLY A 12 -15.77 -17.29 0.23
C GLY A 12 -14.39 -17.18 0.90
N LYS A 13 -13.31 -16.91 0.15
CA LYS A 13 -11.93 -16.85 0.65
C LYS A 13 -11.32 -15.45 0.71
N PHE A 14 -12.09 -14.41 0.36
CA PHE A 14 -11.65 -13.02 0.42
C PHE A 14 -12.72 -12.12 1.04
N ASP A 15 -12.28 -10.99 1.58
CA ASP A 15 -13.15 -10.02 2.25
C ASP A 15 -13.37 -8.74 1.44
N TYR A 16 -12.41 -8.39 0.58
CA TYR A 16 -12.46 -7.20 -0.27
C TYR A 16 -11.94 -7.52 -1.67
N ILE A 17 -12.46 -6.81 -2.68
CA ILE A 17 -11.78 -6.65 -3.97
C ILE A 17 -11.08 -5.30 -3.93
N THR A 18 -9.75 -5.30 -4.01
CA THR A 18 -8.97 -4.05 -3.90
C THR A 18 -8.35 -3.67 -5.23
N PHE A 19 -8.60 -2.44 -5.67
CA PHE A 19 -7.83 -1.80 -6.74
C PHE A 19 -6.62 -1.09 -6.12
N VAL A 20 -5.46 -1.69 -6.38
CA VAL A 20 -4.13 -1.19 -6.07
C VAL A 20 -3.24 -1.50 -7.27
N GLY A 21 -2.29 -0.64 -7.60
CA GLY A 21 -1.46 -0.81 -8.79
C GLY A 21 0.02 -0.56 -8.52
N SER A 22 0.88 -1.02 -9.45
CA SER A 22 2.29 -0.60 -9.51
C SER A 22 2.47 0.90 -9.81
N GLY A 23 1.37 1.59 -10.14
CA GLY A 23 1.27 3.04 -10.23
C GLY A 23 -0.09 3.52 -9.68
N GLU A 24 -0.37 4.81 -9.80
CA GLU A 24 -1.57 5.42 -9.24
C GLU A 24 -2.86 4.94 -9.95
N PRO A 25 -3.78 4.23 -9.26
CA PRO A 25 -4.97 3.66 -9.89
C PRO A 25 -5.87 4.71 -10.54
N THR A 26 -5.94 5.93 -10.00
CA THR A 26 -6.77 7.01 -10.55
C THR A 26 -6.28 7.54 -11.91
N LEU A 27 -5.10 7.15 -12.37
CA LEU A 27 -4.64 7.40 -13.74
C LEU A 27 -5.22 6.40 -14.77
N CYS A 28 -5.84 5.30 -14.31
CA CYS A 28 -6.52 4.35 -15.18
C CYS A 28 -7.88 4.90 -15.63
N LYS A 29 -7.98 5.28 -16.91
CA LYS A 29 -9.23 5.78 -17.53
C LYS A 29 -10.43 4.84 -17.41
N SER A 30 -10.20 3.57 -17.12
CA SER A 30 -11.26 2.56 -16.99
C SER A 30 -11.60 2.23 -15.53
N LEU A 31 -10.99 2.90 -14.55
CA LEU A 31 -11.15 2.57 -13.13
C LEU A 31 -12.62 2.51 -12.69
N GLY A 32 -13.42 3.54 -13.01
CA GLY A 32 -14.84 3.55 -12.65
C GLY A 32 -15.63 2.39 -13.26
N LYS A 33 -15.30 1.99 -14.50
CA LYS A 33 -15.91 0.81 -15.15
C LYS A 33 -15.47 -0.50 -14.49
N LEU A 34 -14.19 -0.60 -14.11
CA LEU A 34 -13.64 -1.78 -13.44
C LEU A 34 -14.25 -1.95 -12.04
N ILE A 35 -14.46 -0.87 -11.29
CA ILE A 35 -15.16 -0.89 -10.00
C ILE A 35 -16.58 -1.44 -10.17
N LEU A 36 -17.33 -0.93 -11.14
CA LEU A 36 -18.68 -1.44 -11.43
C LEU A 36 -18.66 -2.93 -11.80
N LYS A 37 -17.71 -3.35 -12.64
CA LYS A 37 -17.55 -4.76 -13.01
C LYS A 37 -17.18 -5.65 -11.83
N ALA A 38 -16.33 -5.20 -10.92
CA ALA A 38 -16.00 -5.93 -9.70
C ALA A 38 -17.25 -6.24 -8.86
N LYS A 39 -18.16 -5.27 -8.74
CA LYS A 39 -19.43 -5.43 -8.02
C LYS A 39 -20.42 -6.36 -8.75
N GLU A 40 -20.32 -6.50 -10.07
CA GLU A 40 -21.12 -7.50 -10.81
C GLU A 40 -20.65 -8.94 -10.52
N TYR A 41 -19.35 -9.14 -10.26
CA TYR A 41 -18.78 -10.47 -10.01
C TYR A 41 -18.85 -10.91 -8.54
N SER A 42 -18.99 -9.97 -7.60
CA SER A 42 -19.03 -10.29 -6.18
C SER A 42 -19.83 -9.27 -5.36
N ASN A 43 -20.48 -9.76 -4.31
CA ASN A 43 -21.11 -8.92 -3.28
C ASN A 43 -20.11 -8.42 -2.22
N LYS A 44 -18.83 -8.77 -2.33
CA LYS A 44 -17.79 -8.31 -1.42
C LYS A 44 -17.46 -6.83 -1.69
N PRO A 45 -17.15 -6.05 -0.65
CA PRO A 45 -16.83 -4.62 -0.80
C PRO A 45 -15.64 -4.38 -1.72
N VAL A 46 -15.73 -3.32 -2.53
CA VAL A 46 -14.66 -2.86 -3.40
C VAL A 46 -13.91 -1.72 -2.73
N CYS A 47 -12.60 -1.89 -2.57
CA CYS A 47 -11.68 -0.90 -2.02
C CYS A 47 -10.79 -0.30 -3.12
N VAL A 48 -10.48 0.98 -3.05
CA VAL A 48 -9.46 1.63 -3.89
C VAL A 48 -8.41 2.26 -2.99
N ILE A 49 -7.16 1.83 -3.14
CA ILE A 49 -5.99 2.46 -2.49
C ILE A 49 -5.39 3.44 -3.50
N THR A 50 -5.18 4.68 -3.10
CA THR A 50 -4.72 5.77 -3.99
C THR A 50 -3.77 6.69 -3.25
N ASN A 51 -2.87 7.38 -3.95
CA ASN A 51 -2.09 8.46 -3.35
C ASN A 51 -2.92 9.74 -3.11
N GLY A 52 -4.19 9.77 -3.54
CA GLY A 52 -5.11 10.89 -3.35
C GLY A 52 -4.81 12.16 -4.15
N ALA A 53 -3.68 12.20 -4.87
CA ALA A 53 -3.14 13.41 -5.51
C ALA A 53 -4.08 14.01 -6.57
N LEU A 54 -4.93 13.19 -7.20
CA LEU A 54 -5.83 13.61 -8.28
C LEU A 54 -7.28 13.86 -7.84
N LEU A 55 -7.60 13.72 -6.54
CA LEU A 55 -8.97 13.89 -6.04
C LEU A 55 -9.50 15.33 -6.15
N TYR A 56 -8.66 16.31 -6.48
CA TYR A 56 -9.12 17.64 -6.86
C TYR A 56 -9.89 17.65 -8.18
N THR A 57 -9.72 16.62 -9.02
CA THR A 57 -10.35 16.50 -10.34
C THR A 57 -11.75 15.90 -10.20
N PRO A 58 -12.83 16.59 -10.64
CA PRO A 58 -14.20 16.09 -10.53
C PRO A 58 -14.43 14.72 -11.18
N GLU A 59 -13.80 14.47 -12.32
CA GLU A 59 -13.94 13.22 -13.09
C GLU A 59 -13.35 12.03 -12.32
N VAL A 60 -12.18 12.21 -11.70
CA VAL A 60 -11.56 11.18 -10.86
C VAL A 60 -12.45 10.85 -9.67
N ARG A 61 -13.01 11.88 -9.01
CA ARG A 61 -13.97 11.66 -7.91
C ARG A 61 -15.19 10.87 -8.38
N LYS A 62 -15.73 11.19 -9.56
CA LYS A 62 -16.87 10.47 -10.16
C LYS A 62 -16.56 8.99 -10.38
N ASP A 63 -15.37 8.66 -10.85
CA ASP A 63 -14.97 7.27 -11.10
C ASP A 63 -14.91 6.44 -9.81
N LEU A 64 -14.60 7.07 -8.68
CA LEU A 64 -14.51 6.41 -7.37
C LEU A 64 -15.85 6.27 -6.64
N MET A 65 -16.92 6.93 -7.10
CA MET A 65 -18.20 7.01 -6.38
C MET A 65 -18.88 5.67 -6.12
N ASN A 66 -18.55 4.64 -6.90
CA ASN A 66 -19.14 3.29 -6.75
C ASN A 66 -18.30 2.36 -5.87
N ALA A 67 -17.12 2.80 -5.41
CA ALA A 67 -16.33 2.05 -4.44
C ALA A 67 -17.04 2.05 -3.07
N ASP A 68 -16.80 1.01 -2.29
CA ASP A 68 -17.32 0.89 -0.93
C ASP A 68 -16.33 1.47 0.10
N VAL A 69 -15.04 1.45 -0.27
CA VAL A 69 -13.94 2.03 0.51
C VAL A 69 -12.99 2.77 -0.44
N VAL A 70 -12.54 3.96 -0.05
CA VAL A 70 -11.40 4.64 -0.69
C VAL A 70 -10.40 5.02 0.40
N LEU A 71 -9.14 4.62 0.20
CA LEU A 71 -8.02 4.79 1.13
C LEU A 71 -6.93 5.65 0.46
N PRO A 72 -7.03 6.99 0.48
CA PRO A 72 -5.93 7.86 0.09
C PRO A 72 -4.80 7.93 1.11
N SER A 73 -3.57 8.09 0.61
CA SER A 73 -2.41 8.43 1.42
C SER A 73 -2.35 9.93 1.76
N LEU A 74 -1.98 10.25 3.00
CA LEU A 74 -1.66 11.59 3.48
C LEU A 74 -0.42 11.50 4.39
N ASP A 75 0.75 11.56 3.77
CA ASP A 75 2.04 11.36 4.47
C ASP A 75 2.67 12.68 4.95
N ALA A 76 2.08 13.81 4.59
CA ALA A 76 2.66 15.14 4.76
C ALA A 76 1.67 16.12 5.41
N GLY A 77 2.16 16.90 6.36
CA GLY A 77 1.39 17.95 7.04
C GLY A 77 1.52 19.35 6.41
N ASP A 78 2.50 19.53 5.52
CA ASP A 78 2.74 20.78 4.78
C ASP A 78 3.32 20.52 3.38
N GLU A 79 3.42 21.57 2.56
CA GLU A 79 3.91 21.45 1.18
C GLU A 79 5.38 21.02 1.11
N LYS A 80 6.20 21.41 2.09
CA LYS A 80 7.61 21.04 2.14
C LYS A 80 7.79 19.53 2.34
N SER A 81 7.07 18.96 3.30
CA SER A 81 7.05 17.51 3.55
C SER A 81 6.41 16.76 2.38
N PHE A 82 5.35 17.29 1.77
CA PHE A 82 4.69 16.70 0.61
C PHE A 82 5.62 16.58 -0.60
N ILE A 83 6.38 17.64 -0.91
CA ILE A 83 7.37 17.61 -1.99
C ILE A 83 8.48 16.61 -1.68
N ARG A 84 8.94 16.55 -0.43
CA ARG A 84 10.03 15.66 -0.01
C ARG A 84 9.65 14.19 -0.07
N ILE A 85 8.45 13.85 0.40
CA ILE A 85 7.96 12.47 0.51
C ILE A 85 7.35 11.99 -0.81
N ASN A 86 6.30 12.67 -1.27
CA ASN A 86 5.47 12.19 -2.38
C ASN A 86 5.99 12.63 -3.75
N ARG A 87 6.89 13.62 -3.82
CA ARG A 87 7.52 14.13 -5.06
C ARG A 87 6.49 14.31 -6.20
N PRO A 88 5.41 15.08 -5.95
CA PRO A 88 4.30 15.19 -6.87
C PRO A 88 4.73 15.85 -8.19
N HIS A 89 3.94 15.64 -9.25
CA HIS A 89 4.09 16.44 -10.46
C HIS A 89 3.88 17.93 -10.14
N PRO A 90 4.67 18.88 -10.68
CA PRO A 90 4.63 20.29 -10.28
C PRO A 90 3.26 21.00 -10.42
N SER A 91 2.34 20.45 -11.22
CA SER A 91 0.98 20.98 -11.35
C SER A 91 0.06 20.65 -10.16
N ILE A 92 0.46 19.67 -9.34
CA ILE A 92 -0.26 19.19 -8.16
C ILE A 92 0.36 19.86 -6.94
N THR A 93 -0.31 20.90 -6.43
CA THR A 93 0.11 21.58 -5.20
C THR A 93 -0.50 20.89 -3.99
N TYR A 94 0.11 21.08 -2.83
CA TYR A 94 -0.38 20.48 -1.59
C TYR A 94 -1.81 20.91 -1.27
N ASP A 95 -2.11 22.21 -1.39
CA ASP A 95 -3.45 22.75 -1.13
C ASP A 95 -4.52 22.16 -2.07
N LYS A 96 -4.18 21.91 -3.34
CA LYS A 96 -5.10 21.25 -4.28
C LYS A 96 -5.42 19.83 -3.83
N MET A 97 -4.40 19.07 -3.42
CA MET A 97 -4.60 17.71 -2.91
C MET A 97 -5.51 17.72 -1.68
N ILE A 98 -5.21 18.56 -0.67
CA ILE A 98 -6.02 18.66 0.56
C ILE A 98 -7.45 19.07 0.26
N ASP A 99 -7.67 20.07 -0.60
CA ASP A 99 -9.03 20.48 -0.99
C ASP A 99 -9.76 19.37 -1.76
N GLY A 100 -9.04 18.60 -2.59
CA GLY A 100 -9.56 17.42 -3.28
C GLY A 100 -10.04 16.34 -2.32
N LEU A 101 -9.23 15.98 -1.32
CA LEU A 101 -9.59 15.03 -0.26
C LEU A 101 -10.83 15.47 0.49
N ARG A 102 -10.85 16.73 0.96
CA ARG A 102 -11.99 17.31 1.69
C ARG A 102 -13.26 17.31 0.85
N LYS A 103 -13.18 17.74 -0.41
CA LYS A 103 -14.31 17.76 -1.34
C LYS A 103 -14.82 16.35 -1.63
N PHE A 104 -13.93 15.37 -1.79
CA PHE A 104 -14.34 14.00 -2.04
C PHE A 104 -15.04 13.40 -0.83
N LYS A 105 -14.48 13.54 0.38
CA LYS A 105 -15.12 13.09 1.63
C LYS A 105 -16.52 13.64 1.80
N ASN A 106 -16.76 14.92 1.50
CA ASN A 106 -18.08 15.55 1.60
C ASN A 106 -19.13 14.97 0.63
N THR A 107 -18.71 14.28 -0.43
CA THR A 107 -19.60 13.75 -1.47
C THR A 107 -19.64 12.23 -1.51
N PHE A 108 -18.64 11.55 -0.96
CA PHE A 108 -18.50 10.11 -1.01
C PHE A 108 -19.33 9.45 0.09
N ASN A 109 -20.16 8.48 -0.30
CA ASN A 109 -21.08 7.79 0.62
C ASN A 109 -20.52 6.50 1.21
N GLY A 110 -19.37 6.03 0.70
CA GLY A 110 -18.67 4.87 1.23
C GLY A 110 -17.77 5.23 2.41
N ASN A 111 -16.93 4.29 2.82
CA ASN A 111 -15.96 4.51 3.88
C ASN A 111 -14.71 5.20 3.32
N PHE A 112 -14.40 6.38 3.84
CA PHE A 112 -13.23 7.14 3.46
C PHE A 112 -12.17 7.05 4.55
N TRP A 113 -11.12 6.29 4.28
CA TRP A 113 -10.05 6.05 5.24
C TRP A 113 -8.81 6.81 4.79
N ILE A 114 -7.97 7.26 5.71
CA ILE A 114 -6.67 7.85 5.35
C ILE A 114 -5.58 6.92 5.85
N GLU A 115 -4.60 6.64 4.99
CA GLU A 115 -3.33 6.05 5.42
C GLU A 115 -2.24 7.12 5.53
N THR A 116 -1.38 7.00 6.53
CA THR A 116 -0.22 7.88 6.74
C THR A 116 1.01 7.04 7.03
N MET A 117 2.05 7.18 6.20
CA MET A 117 3.35 6.56 6.44
C MET A 117 4.29 7.49 7.23
N ILE A 118 4.72 7.05 8.41
CA ILE A 118 5.69 7.78 9.24
C ILE A 118 7.12 7.34 8.93
N ILE A 119 7.97 8.30 8.61
CA ILE A 119 9.36 8.15 8.16
C ILE A 119 10.28 8.90 9.12
N LYS A 120 11.34 8.21 9.54
CA LYS A 120 12.30 8.74 10.51
C LYS A 120 12.94 10.04 10.06
N GLY A 121 12.98 11.03 10.94
CA GLY A 121 13.61 12.34 10.71
C GLY A 121 12.92 13.20 9.64
N ILE A 122 11.68 12.86 9.27
CA ILE A 122 10.90 13.63 8.28
C ILE A 122 9.58 14.07 8.86
N ASN A 123 8.73 13.12 9.24
CA ASN A 123 7.38 13.40 9.76
C ASN A 123 7.10 12.66 11.08
N ASP A 124 8.14 12.23 11.79
CA ASP A 124 8.09 11.48 13.04
C ASP A 124 8.26 12.34 14.30
N SER A 125 8.44 13.67 14.13
CA SER A 125 8.46 14.61 15.25
C SER A 125 7.05 15.00 15.67
N LYS A 126 6.85 15.36 16.94
CA LYS A 126 5.55 15.82 17.44
C LYS A 126 4.98 17.00 16.64
N GLU A 127 5.82 17.94 16.22
CA GLU A 127 5.40 19.09 15.42
C GLU A 127 4.85 18.64 14.06
N GLU A 128 5.55 17.75 13.36
CA GLU A 128 5.12 17.25 12.05
C GLU A 128 3.85 16.38 12.15
N LEU A 129 3.75 15.55 13.18
CA LEU A 129 2.54 14.77 13.45
C LEU A 129 1.33 15.67 13.71
N LEU A 130 1.50 16.78 14.44
CA LEU A 130 0.43 17.75 14.68
C LEU A 130 -0.04 18.44 13.39
N LYS A 131 0.87 18.74 12.46
CA LYS A 131 0.51 19.28 11.13
C LYS A 131 -0.32 18.27 10.32
N ILE A 132 0.08 17.00 10.34
CA ILE A 132 -0.69 15.92 9.67
C ILE A 132 -2.08 15.81 10.32
N LYS A 133 -2.14 15.78 11.66
CA LYS A 133 -3.38 15.74 12.43
C LYS A 133 -4.33 16.89 12.08
N GLU A 134 -3.81 18.11 11.95
CA GLU A 134 -4.60 19.28 11.55
C GLU A 134 -5.32 19.04 10.20
N LYS A 135 -4.64 18.44 9.22
CA LYS A 135 -5.25 18.15 7.91
C LYS A 135 -6.22 16.99 7.98
N ILE A 136 -5.91 15.96 8.75
CA ILE A 136 -6.85 14.85 9.01
C ILE A 136 -8.13 15.38 9.66
N ASP A 137 -8.03 16.28 10.64
CA ASP A 137 -9.19 16.89 11.32
C ASP A 137 -10.02 17.80 10.41
N LEU A 138 -9.36 18.45 9.44
CA LEU A 138 -10.02 19.21 8.40
C LEU A 138 -10.81 18.31 7.43
N ILE A 139 -10.26 17.14 7.09
CA ILE A 139 -10.85 16.20 6.14
C ILE A 139 -11.94 15.34 6.80
N LYS A 140 -11.75 14.94 8.06
CA LYS A 140 -12.62 14.06 8.85
C LYS A 140 -12.84 12.68 8.20
N PRO A 141 -11.78 11.87 8.01
CA PRO A 141 -11.94 10.50 7.52
C PRO A 141 -12.69 9.64 8.56
N ASP A 142 -13.26 8.52 8.09
CA ASP A 142 -13.95 7.55 8.94
C ASP A 142 -12.98 6.64 9.72
N ARG A 143 -11.71 6.62 9.31
CA ARG A 143 -10.64 5.82 9.91
C ARG A 143 -9.28 6.39 9.52
N ILE A 144 -8.31 6.31 10.43
CA ILE A 144 -6.91 6.66 10.19
C ILE A 144 -6.08 5.38 10.36
N ASP A 145 -5.28 5.09 9.36
CA ASP A 145 -4.34 3.99 9.33
C ASP A 145 -2.92 4.55 9.34
N ILE A 146 -2.11 4.15 10.32
CA ILE A 146 -0.73 4.58 10.42
C ILE A 146 0.17 3.39 10.10
N ASN A 147 1.15 3.63 9.23
CA ASN A 147 2.14 2.66 8.83
C ASN A 147 3.53 3.30 8.84
N VAL A 148 4.56 2.51 8.63
CA VAL A 148 5.94 2.97 8.45
C VAL A 148 6.64 2.12 7.36
N PRO A 149 7.86 2.44 6.92
CA PRO A 149 8.60 1.68 5.92
C PRO A 149 9.00 0.27 6.39
N ILE A 150 8.07 -0.67 6.42
CA ILE A 150 8.30 -2.04 6.93
C ILE A 150 9.04 -2.94 5.94
N ARG A 151 9.11 -2.51 4.67
CA ARG A 151 9.90 -3.13 3.59
C ARG A 151 11.09 -2.25 3.23
N PRO A 152 12.19 -2.83 2.71
CA PRO A 152 13.32 -2.06 2.23
C PRO A 152 12.88 -1.03 1.18
N PRO A 153 13.05 0.27 1.45
CA PRO A 153 12.65 1.32 0.52
C PRO A 153 13.65 1.42 -0.64
N VAL A 154 13.20 1.93 -1.79
CA VAL A 154 14.11 2.23 -2.93
C VAL A 154 15.13 3.30 -2.52
N GLU A 155 14.67 4.30 -1.79
CA GLU A 155 15.45 5.44 -1.33
C GLU A 155 16.19 5.11 -0.03
N LYS A 156 17.53 5.12 -0.06
CA LYS A 156 18.37 4.72 1.09
C LYS A 156 18.21 5.60 2.33
N TRP A 157 17.69 6.82 2.18
CA TRP A 157 17.48 7.75 3.30
C TRP A 157 16.16 7.51 4.04
N VAL A 158 15.28 6.66 3.50
CA VAL A 158 14.00 6.32 4.13
C VAL A 158 14.27 5.27 5.21
N GLU A 159 13.90 5.58 6.45
CA GLU A 159 14.10 4.69 7.60
C GLU A 159 12.82 4.60 8.43
N ILE A 160 12.67 3.46 9.13
CA ILE A 160 11.65 3.29 10.16
C ILE A 160 11.92 4.27 11.33
N PRO A 161 10.89 4.94 11.87
CA PRO A 161 11.03 5.71 13.10
C PRO A 161 11.50 4.85 14.29
N ASP A 162 12.09 5.50 15.29
CA ASP A 162 12.43 4.83 16.55
C ASP A 162 11.15 4.46 17.33
N ARG A 163 11.21 3.45 18.21
CA ARG A 163 10.05 2.98 18.99
C ARG A 163 9.34 4.05 19.82
N THR A 164 10.02 5.16 20.12
CA THR A 164 9.44 6.33 20.78
C THR A 164 8.27 6.93 20.00
N ILE A 165 8.17 6.66 18.68
CA ILE A 165 7.08 7.11 17.83
C ILE A 165 5.71 6.68 18.36
N ILE A 166 5.60 5.49 18.96
CA ILE A 166 4.33 4.95 19.47
C ILE A 166 3.76 5.88 20.55
N SER A 167 4.62 6.40 21.44
CA SER A 167 4.18 7.33 22.49
C SER A 167 3.72 8.66 21.92
N LEU A 168 4.37 9.14 20.84
CA LEU A 168 3.98 10.39 20.18
C LEU A 168 2.67 10.23 19.41
N LEU A 169 2.48 9.09 18.73
CA LEU A 169 1.24 8.78 18.02
C LEU A 169 0.06 8.73 18.99
N ASN A 170 0.21 8.04 20.13
CA ASN A 170 -0.82 7.99 21.18
C ASN A 170 -1.11 9.36 21.81
N GLU A 171 -0.17 10.30 21.78
CA GLU A 171 -0.38 11.66 22.27
C GLU A 171 -1.13 12.54 21.24
N VAL A 172 -0.86 12.33 19.95
CA VAL A 172 -1.37 13.20 18.87
C VAL A 172 -2.70 12.70 18.27
N PHE A 173 -2.87 11.37 18.15
CA PHE A 173 -4.03 10.75 17.53
C PHE A 173 -4.91 10.07 18.58
N GLU A 174 -6.18 10.49 18.63
CA GLU A 174 -7.18 9.92 19.56
C GLU A 174 -7.49 8.46 19.23
N GLU A 175 -7.69 8.16 17.94
CA GLU A 175 -7.92 6.81 17.43
C GLU A 175 -7.18 6.67 16.09
N TYR A 176 -6.43 5.58 15.96
CA TYR A 176 -5.83 5.16 14.71
C TYR A 176 -5.67 3.64 14.73
N ARG A 177 -5.56 3.02 13.54
CA ARG A 177 -5.15 1.64 13.44
C ARG A 177 -3.71 1.55 12.99
N ASP A 178 -2.94 0.73 13.69
CA ASP A 178 -1.61 0.34 13.26
C ASP A 178 -1.76 -0.73 12.18
N ILE A 179 -1.31 -0.45 10.95
CA ILE A 179 -1.22 -1.49 9.92
C ILE A 179 0.07 -2.31 10.20
N ALA A 180 -0.07 -3.22 11.17
CA ALA A 180 0.70 -4.42 11.44
C ALA A 180 2.22 -4.40 11.15
N TYR A 181 3.00 -4.47 12.23
CA TYR A 181 4.33 -5.09 12.24
C TYR A 181 4.30 -6.54 12.75
N PRO A 182 4.84 -7.52 11.99
CA PRO A 182 5.19 -7.51 10.58
C PRO A 182 3.99 -7.81 9.67
N GLU A 183 4.16 -7.68 8.34
CA GLU A 183 3.16 -8.15 7.38
C GLU A 183 2.86 -9.63 7.58
N MET A 184 1.57 -9.94 7.65
CA MET A 184 1.03 -11.29 7.78
C MET A 184 0.30 -11.69 6.49
N GLY A 185 0.30 -12.98 6.18
CA GLY A 185 -0.44 -13.55 5.05
C GLY A 185 0.45 -14.11 3.95
N VAL A 186 -0.14 -15.00 3.16
CA VAL A 186 0.45 -15.69 2.01
C VAL A 186 -0.08 -15.13 0.70
N PHE A 187 0.73 -15.20 -0.36
CA PHE A 187 0.29 -14.84 -1.70
C PHE A 187 -0.39 -16.02 -2.40
N GLY A 188 -1.45 -15.73 -3.17
CA GLY A 188 -2.03 -16.73 -4.07
C GLY A 188 -1.06 -17.05 -5.20
N LEU A 189 -0.86 -18.34 -5.46
CA LEU A 189 -0.02 -18.83 -6.56
C LEU A 189 -0.90 -19.24 -7.73
N TYR A 190 -0.56 -18.79 -8.93
CA TYR A 190 -1.34 -19.03 -10.15
C TYR A 190 -0.70 -20.10 -11.06
N SER A 191 0.47 -20.60 -10.69
CA SER A 191 1.14 -21.72 -11.36
C SER A 191 2.08 -22.45 -10.39
N GLU A 192 2.51 -23.66 -10.79
CA GLU A 192 3.49 -24.45 -10.03
C GLU A 192 4.95 -23.99 -10.27
N ASP A 193 5.17 -23.03 -11.18
CA ASP A 193 6.50 -22.50 -11.48
C ASP A 193 6.94 -21.49 -10.42
N PHE A 194 7.71 -22.00 -9.45
CA PHE A 194 8.30 -21.20 -8.38
C PHE A 194 9.00 -19.93 -8.87
N LYS A 195 9.82 -20.01 -9.94
CA LYS A 195 10.60 -18.86 -10.41
C LYS A 195 9.65 -17.81 -10.95
N LYS A 196 8.71 -18.21 -11.80
CA LYS A 196 7.74 -17.30 -12.41
C LYS A 196 6.89 -16.61 -11.34
N GLU A 197 6.30 -17.36 -10.42
CA GLU A 197 5.46 -16.79 -9.35
C GLU A 197 6.26 -15.86 -8.44
N LEU A 198 7.47 -16.27 -8.02
CA LEU A 198 8.31 -15.44 -7.16
C LEU A 198 8.67 -14.12 -7.86
N LEU A 199 9.13 -14.16 -9.11
CA LEU A 199 9.52 -12.94 -9.83
C LEU A 199 8.31 -12.02 -10.06
N ASN A 200 7.13 -12.56 -10.35
CA ASN A 200 5.90 -11.79 -10.48
C ASN A 200 5.53 -11.05 -9.19
N ILE A 201 5.73 -11.68 -8.02
CA ILE A 201 5.47 -11.02 -6.73
C ILE A 201 6.56 -9.98 -6.43
N LEU A 202 7.82 -10.32 -6.68
CA LEU A 202 8.97 -9.43 -6.43
C LEU A 202 9.02 -8.21 -7.36
N GLU A 203 8.35 -8.26 -8.51
CA GLU A 203 8.16 -7.10 -9.41
C GLU A 203 7.42 -5.95 -8.72
N ARG A 204 6.51 -6.27 -7.80
CA ARG A 204 5.69 -5.27 -7.11
C ARG A 204 6.35 -4.79 -5.84
N HIS A 205 6.98 -5.69 -5.08
CA HIS A 205 7.58 -5.34 -3.80
C HIS A 205 8.61 -6.38 -3.31
N PRO A 206 9.64 -5.96 -2.54
CA PRO A 206 10.50 -6.90 -1.82
C PRO A 206 9.68 -7.79 -0.88
N MET A 207 10.05 -9.06 -0.75
CA MET A 207 9.41 -10.00 0.19
C MET A 207 10.39 -10.46 1.25
N ARG A 208 9.91 -10.67 2.48
CA ARG A 208 10.70 -11.30 3.53
C ARG A 208 10.90 -12.79 3.24
N GLN A 209 12.05 -13.32 3.59
CA GLN A 209 12.36 -14.74 3.41
C GLN A 209 11.37 -15.67 4.12
N ASP A 210 10.98 -15.34 5.36
CA ASP A 210 9.99 -16.11 6.13
C ASP A 210 8.63 -16.15 5.42
N GLN A 211 8.19 -15.04 4.85
CA GLN A 211 6.95 -14.95 4.08
C GLN A 211 7.02 -15.72 2.76
N ILE A 212 8.17 -15.71 2.07
CA ILE A 212 8.38 -16.55 0.88
C ILE A 212 8.28 -18.02 1.27
N ILE A 213 8.92 -18.42 2.37
CA ILE A 213 8.83 -19.80 2.87
C ILE A 213 7.38 -20.16 3.15
N GLU A 214 6.64 -19.33 3.89
CA GLU A 214 5.22 -19.57 4.19
C GLU A 214 4.35 -19.65 2.92
N THR A 215 4.60 -18.78 1.94
CA THR A 215 3.84 -18.70 0.68
C THR A 215 4.03 -19.95 -0.20
N PHE A 216 5.25 -20.45 -0.31
CA PHE A 216 5.57 -21.54 -1.24
C PHE A 216 5.62 -22.93 -0.58
N ARG A 217 5.63 -23.02 0.75
CA ARG A 217 5.75 -24.30 1.46
C ARG A 217 4.60 -25.22 1.08
N SER A 218 4.96 -26.44 0.71
CA SER A 218 4.01 -27.54 0.48
C SER A 218 4.62 -28.86 0.94
N VAL A 219 3.82 -29.93 0.92
CA VAL A 219 4.29 -31.28 1.31
C VAL A 219 5.56 -31.70 0.56
N ASN A 220 5.68 -31.30 -0.72
CA ASN A 220 6.80 -31.65 -1.58
C ASN A 220 7.82 -30.51 -1.78
N PHE A 221 7.63 -29.37 -1.11
CA PHE A 221 8.48 -28.20 -1.28
C PHE A 221 8.81 -27.62 0.09
N THR A 222 9.95 -28.07 0.61
CA THR A 222 10.44 -27.75 1.95
C THR A 222 11.16 -26.42 2.00
N GLU A 223 11.39 -25.91 3.22
CA GLU A 223 12.19 -24.70 3.44
C GLU A 223 13.58 -24.80 2.80
N ASP A 224 14.28 -25.92 2.96
CA ASP A 224 15.60 -26.13 2.34
C ASP A 224 15.53 -26.05 0.81
N ASN A 225 14.48 -26.61 0.20
CA ASN A 225 14.29 -26.52 -1.25
C ASN A 225 14.03 -25.07 -1.71
N ILE A 226 13.25 -24.30 -0.93
CA ILE A 226 12.96 -22.89 -1.20
C ILE A 226 14.24 -22.06 -1.11
N LEU A 227 15.02 -22.23 -0.03
CA LEU A 227 16.28 -21.52 0.18
C LEU A 227 17.31 -21.85 -0.91
N LEU A 228 17.41 -23.12 -1.33
CA LEU A 228 18.26 -23.51 -2.45
C LEU A 228 17.87 -22.82 -3.75
N LYS A 229 16.56 -22.71 -4.05
CA LYS A 229 16.09 -21.98 -5.24
C LYS A 229 16.35 -20.47 -5.14
N LEU A 230 16.17 -19.86 -3.98
CA LEU A 230 16.47 -18.44 -3.77
C LEU A 230 17.95 -18.14 -3.99
N ASN A 231 18.85 -18.92 -3.39
CA ASN A 231 20.29 -18.77 -3.57
C ASN A 231 20.71 -18.97 -5.04
N LYS A 232 20.06 -19.89 -5.76
CA LYS A 232 20.30 -20.07 -7.20
C LYS A 232 19.85 -18.86 -8.02
N LEU A 233 18.67 -18.32 -7.74
CA LEU A 233 18.19 -17.11 -8.43
C LEU A 233 19.06 -15.90 -8.15
N GLU A 234 19.65 -15.82 -6.95
CA GLU A 234 20.65 -14.80 -6.62
C GLU A 234 21.97 -15.00 -7.38
N SER A 235 22.50 -16.23 -7.44
CA SER A 235 23.72 -16.50 -8.22
C SER A 235 23.53 -16.24 -9.72
N ASP A 236 22.30 -16.45 -10.21
CA ASP A 236 21.91 -16.18 -11.59
C ASP A 236 21.54 -14.69 -11.83
N ASN A 237 21.73 -13.81 -10.83
CA ASN A 237 21.44 -12.37 -10.84
C ASN A 237 19.97 -11.97 -11.08
N TYR A 238 19.00 -12.87 -10.88
CA TYR A 238 17.58 -12.50 -10.99
C TYR A 238 17.09 -11.71 -9.77
N ILE A 239 17.62 -12.02 -8.59
CA ILE A 239 17.22 -11.41 -7.33
C ILE A 239 18.44 -11.06 -6.49
N ASN A 240 18.29 -10.14 -5.54
CA ASN A 240 19.31 -9.84 -4.54
C ASN A 240 18.76 -10.03 -3.13
N LYS A 241 19.63 -10.50 -2.24
CA LYS A 241 19.38 -10.54 -0.81
C LYS A 241 19.66 -9.18 -0.18
N TRP A 242 18.75 -8.74 0.70
CA TRP A 242 18.88 -7.50 1.46
C TRP A 242 18.59 -7.75 2.93
N LEU A 243 19.55 -7.45 3.80
CA LEU A 243 19.31 -7.39 5.24
C LEU A 243 18.69 -6.04 5.62
N TYR A 244 17.48 -6.06 6.17
CA TYR A 244 16.76 -4.88 6.63
C TYR A 244 16.11 -5.18 7.99
N HIS A 245 16.47 -4.41 9.03
CA HIS A 245 16.04 -4.60 10.43
C HIS A 245 16.12 -6.05 10.92
N ASN A 246 17.30 -6.67 10.78
CA ASN A 246 17.56 -8.07 11.17
C ASN A 246 16.69 -9.12 10.46
N LYS A 247 16.00 -8.73 9.37
CA LYS A 247 15.26 -9.65 8.52
C LYS A 247 15.86 -9.67 7.13
N ILE A 248 15.81 -10.84 6.51
CA ILE A 248 16.23 -11.04 5.13
C ILE A 248 15.05 -10.75 4.23
N PHE A 249 15.25 -9.84 3.29
CA PHE A 249 14.35 -9.60 2.17
C PHE A 249 15.01 -10.02 0.86
N TRP A 250 14.18 -10.46 -0.07
CA TRP A 250 14.55 -10.72 -1.45
C TRP A 250 13.85 -9.70 -2.35
N LYS A 251 14.56 -9.19 -3.35
CA LYS A 251 14.04 -8.25 -4.34
C LYS A 251 14.58 -8.60 -5.72
N LEU A 252 13.90 -8.17 -6.78
CA LEU A 252 14.48 -8.23 -8.12
C LEU A 252 15.79 -7.44 -8.17
N THR A 253 16.74 -7.94 -8.95
CA THR A 253 17.87 -7.12 -9.40
C THR A 253 17.34 -6.04 -10.31
N SER A 254 17.52 -4.79 -9.93
CA SER A 254 17.27 -3.65 -10.81
C SER A 254 18.47 -3.53 -11.75
N ASP A 255 18.22 -3.42 -13.06
CA ASP A 255 19.23 -2.97 -14.03
C ASP A 255 19.74 -1.56 -13.69
#